data_AF-A0A7C4CIV7-F1
#
_entry.id   AF-A0A7C4CIV7-F1
#
_cell.length_a   1.000
_cell.length_b   1.000
_cell.length_c   1.000
_cell.angle_alpha   90.00
_cell.angle_beta   90.00
_cell.angle_gamma   90.00
#
_symmetry.space_group_name_H-M   'P 1'
#
loop_
_entity.id
_entity.type
_entity.pdbx_description
1 polymer ?
#
loop_
_entity_poly.entity_id
_entity_poly.type
_entity_poly.pdbx_seq_one_letter_code
_entity_poly.pdbx_strand_id
1 'polypeptide(L)'
;MSNKSKLVKAVNKLFTGRSKWITFICIVVVLSALSIILAYNYFINLRVKEMDDLKMLLDLMEKEIREAEQPPIGSPPYLSKAEIEKAKDLLKEAYGFMERGDRFSAWRKLRELMFLFRKSMPPPPLGGNETYHEELMLRNMLLGKLERAKHWLNIFTNLYEKTSDEEVRGLLSNSTTKLRQLIDEARELIDESSYIEAGRKLNEAFRVINETLRSLKTMSSPETCKIPA
;
A
#
# COMPACT_ATOMS: atom_id res chain seq x y z
N MET A 1 -52.24 -27.80 3.22
CA MET A 1 -51.32 -27.15 2.25
C MET A 1 -50.38 -26.20 2.99
N SER A 2 -49.08 -26.49 2.96
CA SER A 2 -48.03 -25.85 3.77
C SER A 2 -47.80 -24.36 3.42
N ASN A 3 -47.56 -23.51 4.43
CA ASN A 3 -47.29 -22.06 4.28
C ASN A 3 -46.15 -21.73 3.31
N LYS A 4 -45.19 -22.65 3.14
CA LYS A 4 -44.09 -22.50 2.17
C LYS A 4 -44.59 -22.45 0.71
N SER A 5 -45.64 -23.20 0.36
CA SER A 5 -46.16 -23.21 -1.02
C SER A 5 -46.96 -21.97 -1.39
N LYS A 6 -47.58 -21.30 -0.40
CA LYS A 6 -48.22 -19.98 -0.57
C LYS A 6 -47.18 -18.89 -0.81
N LEU A 7 -46.07 -18.92 -0.07
CA LEU A 7 -44.98 -17.95 -0.20
C LEU A 7 -44.28 -18.07 -1.57
N VAL A 8 -43.97 -19.31 -2.00
CA VAL A 8 -43.38 -19.57 -3.33
C VAL A 8 -44.34 -19.17 -4.47
N LYS A 9 -45.65 -19.42 -4.33
CA LYS A 9 -46.64 -18.94 -5.32
C LYS A 9 -46.77 -17.42 -5.34
N ALA A 10 -46.70 -16.75 -4.19
CA ALA A 10 -46.75 -15.29 -4.11
C ALA A 10 -45.51 -14.63 -4.75
N VAL A 11 -44.32 -15.20 -4.51
CA VAL A 11 -43.07 -14.78 -5.17
C VAL A 11 -43.15 -15.00 -6.68
N ASN A 12 -43.60 -16.17 -7.15
CA ASN A 12 -43.77 -16.42 -8.59
C ASN A 12 -44.81 -15.51 -9.26
N LYS A 13 -45.83 -15.05 -8.51
CA LYS A 13 -46.82 -14.09 -9.01
C LYS A 13 -46.27 -12.66 -9.13
N LEU A 14 -45.38 -12.25 -8.22
CA LEU A 14 -44.62 -11.00 -8.31
C LEU A 14 -43.66 -10.98 -9.52
N PHE A 15 -43.23 -12.16 -9.95
CA PHE A 15 -42.35 -12.37 -11.10
C PHE A 15 -43.12 -12.80 -12.39
N THR A 16 -44.36 -12.37 -12.62
CA THR A 16 -45.04 -12.56 -13.92
C THR A 16 -45.72 -11.27 -14.39
N GLY A 17 -45.29 -10.74 -15.55
CA GLY A 17 -45.83 -9.51 -16.15
C GLY A 17 -44.94 -8.25 -16.01
N ARG A 18 -45.43 -7.09 -16.48
CA ARG A 18 -44.74 -5.76 -16.45
C ARG A 18 -44.22 -5.35 -15.05
N SER A 19 -44.78 -5.91 -13.97
CA SER A 19 -44.32 -5.72 -12.59
C SER A 19 -42.94 -6.32 -12.30
N LYS A 20 -42.46 -7.30 -13.08
CA LYS A 20 -41.11 -7.89 -12.94
C LYS A 20 -40.01 -6.84 -12.99
N TRP A 21 -40.14 -5.89 -13.92
CA TRP A 21 -39.14 -4.84 -14.11
C TRP A 21 -39.12 -3.86 -12.93
N ILE A 22 -40.29 -3.52 -12.37
CA ILE A 22 -40.40 -2.64 -11.20
C ILE A 22 -39.78 -3.32 -9.97
N THR A 23 -40.06 -4.61 -9.75
CA THR A 23 -39.49 -5.38 -8.64
C THR A 23 -37.98 -5.55 -8.79
N PHE A 24 -37.49 -5.82 -10.01
CA PHE A 24 -36.06 -5.91 -10.30
C PHE A 24 -35.36 -4.57 -10.07
N ILE A 25 -35.93 -3.46 -10.55
CA ILE A 25 -35.40 -2.11 -10.32
C ILE A 25 -35.34 -1.80 -8.81
N CYS A 26 -36.38 -2.12 -8.04
CA CYS A 26 -36.36 -1.96 -6.59
C CYS A 26 -35.25 -2.77 -5.92
N ILE A 27 -35.06 -4.03 -6.31
CA ILE A 27 -33.98 -4.89 -5.78
C ILE A 27 -32.61 -4.28 -6.09
N VAL A 28 -32.40 -3.80 -7.33
CA VAL A 28 -31.14 -3.16 -7.74
C VAL A 28 -30.88 -1.89 -6.93
N VAL A 29 -31.90 -1.05 -6.71
CA VAL A 29 -31.79 0.18 -5.90
C VAL A 29 -31.47 -0.12 -4.44
N VAL A 30 -32.10 -1.15 -3.86
CA VAL A 30 -31.83 -1.56 -2.47
C VAL A 30 -30.41 -2.14 -2.35
N LEU A 31 -29.99 -2.99 -3.28
CA LEU A 31 -28.64 -3.56 -3.28
C LEU A 31 -27.54 -2.52 -3.51
N SER A 32 -27.79 -1.52 -4.37
CA SER A 32 -26.85 -0.42 -4.59
C SER A 32 -26.77 0.51 -3.37
N ALA A 33 -27.88 0.80 -2.70
CA ALA A 33 -27.86 1.54 -1.45
C ALA A 33 -27.07 0.78 -0.35
N LEU A 34 -27.29 -0.53 -0.23
CA LEU A 34 -26.55 -1.38 0.72
C LEU A 34 -25.05 -1.44 0.41
N SER A 35 -24.65 -1.53 -0.86
CA SER A 35 -23.23 -1.55 -1.22
C SER A 35 -22.54 -0.22 -0.94
N ILE A 36 -23.23 0.91 -1.16
CA ILE A 36 -22.74 2.25 -0.80
C ILE A 36 -22.57 2.36 0.72
N ILE A 37 -23.53 1.87 1.51
CA ILE A 37 -23.44 1.88 2.99
C ILE A 37 -22.26 1.03 3.46
N LEU A 38 -22.07 -0.17 2.90
CA LEU A 38 -20.96 -1.05 3.25
C LEU A 38 -19.60 -0.43 2.89
N ALA A 39 -19.49 0.16 1.69
CA ALA A 39 -18.28 0.87 1.27
C ALA A 39 -17.99 2.07 2.19
N TYR A 40 -19.02 2.85 2.53
CA TYR A 40 -18.90 3.99 3.45
C TYR A 40 -18.42 3.55 4.84
N ASN A 41 -19.02 2.50 5.40
CA ASN A 41 -18.61 1.94 6.69
C ASN A 41 -17.17 1.38 6.65
N TYR A 42 -16.78 0.73 5.54
CA TYR A 42 -15.40 0.28 5.35
C TYR A 42 -14.42 1.45 5.34
N PHE A 43 -14.71 2.52 4.59
CA PHE A 43 -13.86 3.70 4.58
C PHE A 43 -13.80 4.40 5.94
N ILE A 44 -14.90 4.47 6.69
CA ILE A 44 -14.89 5.01 8.06
C ILE A 44 -13.97 4.16 8.95
N ASN A 45 -14.13 2.84 8.96
CA ASN A 45 -13.29 1.96 9.76
C ASN A 45 -11.81 2.11 9.42
N LEU A 46 -11.47 2.24 8.13
CA LEU A 46 -10.11 2.50 7.70
C LEU A 46 -9.58 3.83 8.25
N ARG A 47 -10.40 4.89 8.21
CA ARG A 47 -10.04 6.21 8.76
C ARG A 47 -9.84 6.17 10.26
N VAL A 48 -10.69 5.47 11.00
CA VAL A 48 -10.56 5.31 12.45
C VAL A 48 -9.25 4.59 12.78
N LYS A 49 -8.97 3.48 12.08
CA LYS A 49 -7.72 2.74 12.27
C LYS A 49 -6.48 3.58 11.96
N GLU A 50 -6.48 4.34 10.87
CA GLU A 50 -5.38 5.25 10.55
C GLU A 50 -5.14 6.32 11.63
N MET A 51 -6.22 6.79 12.26
CA MET A 51 -6.13 7.76 13.36
C MET A 51 -5.61 7.12 14.64
N ASP A 52 -6.00 5.89 14.93
CA ASP A 52 -5.49 5.11 16.05
C ASP A 52 -3.99 4.80 15.88
N ASP A 53 -3.57 4.40 14.67
CA ASP A 53 -2.17 4.16 14.33
C ASP A 53 -1.34 5.45 14.45
N LEU A 54 -1.87 6.57 13.95
CA LEU A 54 -1.23 7.88 14.07
C LEU A 54 -1.08 8.30 15.54
N LYS A 55 -2.13 8.11 16.35
CA LYS A 55 -2.11 8.42 17.78
C LYS A 55 -1.06 7.58 18.51
N MET A 56 -1.03 6.27 18.26
CA MET A 56 -0.04 5.38 18.85
C MET A 56 1.39 5.82 18.53
N LEU A 57 1.66 6.26 17.30
CA LEU A 57 2.99 6.75 16.92
C LEU A 57 3.33 8.09 17.58
N LEU A 58 2.36 8.99 17.74
CA LEU A 58 2.56 10.24 18.49
C LEU A 58 2.83 9.96 19.97
N ASP A 59 2.11 9.02 20.58
CA ASP A 59 2.34 8.58 21.96
C ASP A 59 3.76 8.00 22.14
N LEU A 60 4.26 7.25 21.15
CA LEU A 60 5.63 6.75 21.14
C LEU A 60 6.65 7.90 21.05
N MET A 61 6.45 8.84 20.12
CA MET A 61 7.34 9.99 19.98
C MET A 61 7.33 10.89 21.22
N GLU A 62 6.19 10.99 21.93
CA GLU A 62 6.12 11.71 23.19
C GLU A 62 7.00 11.07 24.27
N LYS A 63 7.02 9.73 24.36
CA LYS A 63 7.92 9.02 25.27
C LYS A 63 9.39 9.29 24.92
N GLU A 64 9.73 9.21 23.64
CA GLU A 64 11.08 9.51 23.14
C GLU A 64 11.54 10.94 23.47
N ILE A 65 10.65 11.93 23.39
CA ILE A 65 10.93 13.32 23.81
C ILE A 65 11.18 13.40 25.31
N ARG A 66 10.38 12.70 26.13
CA ARG A 66 10.57 12.68 27.59
C ARG A 66 11.91 12.02 27.96
N GLU A 67 12.29 10.94 27.28
CA GLU A 67 13.58 10.27 27.46
C GLU A 67 14.75 11.15 27.00
N ALA A 68 14.58 11.93 25.94
CA ALA A 68 15.58 12.90 25.50
C ALA A 68 15.74 14.08 26.47
N GLU A 69 14.65 14.50 27.12
CA GLU A 69 14.65 15.58 28.12
C GLU A 69 15.25 15.14 29.46
N GLN A 70 15.05 13.88 29.83
CA GLN A 70 15.59 13.27 31.05
C GLN A 70 16.31 11.97 30.70
N PRO A 71 17.51 12.05 30.10
CA PRO A 71 18.25 10.85 29.73
C PRO A 71 18.57 10.01 30.98
N PRO A 72 18.62 8.68 30.84
CA PRO A 72 19.05 7.80 31.92
C PRO A 72 20.40 8.27 32.48
N ILE A 73 20.59 8.14 33.80
CA ILE A 73 21.80 8.58 34.49
C ILE A 73 23.04 7.99 33.79
N GLY A 74 23.89 8.87 33.25
CA GLY A 74 25.14 8.50 32.58
C GLY A 74 25.08 8.44 31.04
N SER A 75 23.90 8.61 30.42
CA SER A 75 23.79 8.70 28.96
C SER A 75 23.90 10.15 28.48
N PRO A 76 24.71 10.44 27.44
CA PRO A 76 24.74 11.77 26.84
C PRO A 76 23.38 12.09 26.20
N PRO A 77 22.87 13.32 26.32
CA PRO A 77 21.64 13.73 25.67
C PRO A 77 21.84 13.66 24.15
N TYR A 78 21.03 12.87 23.45
CA TYR A 78 21.13 12.71 22.00
C TYR A 78 20.50 13.89 21.23
N LEU A 79 19.61 14.67 21.85
CA LEU A 79 19.06 15.92 21.32
C LEU A 79 19.55 17.13 22.12
N SER A 80 19.82 18.24 21.44
CA SER A 80 20.06 19.52 22.10
C SER A 80 18.75 20.10 22.68
N LYS A 81 18.85 20.99 23.68
CA LYS A 81 17.68 21.67 24.25
C LYS A 81 16.80 22.37 23.20
N ALA A 82 17.41 22.97 22.18
CA ALA A 82 16.68 23.63 21.09
C ALA A 82 15.93 22.63 20.21
N GLU A 83 16.49 21.43 20.00
CA GLU A 83 15.82 20.38 19.24
C GLU A 83 14.73 19.69 20.04
N ILE A 84 14.88 19.57 21.37
CA ILE A 84 13.82 19.08 22.26
C ILE A 84 12.60 20.01 22.22
N GLU A 85 12.81 21.33 22.33
CA GLU A 85 11.70 22.29 22.22
C GLU A 85 11.04 22.24 20.83
N LYS A 86 11.84 22.16 19.76
CA LYS A 86 11.32 21.95 18.41
C LYS A 86 10.53 20.64 18.29
N ALA A 87 10.98 19.57 18.95
CA ALA A 87 10.28 18.30 18.97
C ALA A 87 8.92 18.39 19.67
N LYS A 88 8.86 19.07 20.82
CA LYS A 88 7.61 19.35 21.56
C LYS A 88 6.64 20.15 20.71
N ASP A 89 7.12 21.18 20.01
CA ASP A 89 6.30 21.99 19.11
C ASP A 89 5.72 21.16 17.96
N LEU A 90 6.56 20.35 17.29
CA LEU A 90 6.12 19.45 16.22
C LEU A 90 5.10 18.40 16.70
N LEU A 91 5.31 17.83 17.89
CA LEU A 91 4.38 16.89 18.51
C LEU A 91 3.03 17.56 18.81
N LYS A 92 3.06 18.77 19.41
CA LYS A 92 1.86 19.56 19.71
C LYS A 92 1.09 19.94 18.45
N GLU A 93 1.79 20.37 17.40
CA GLU A 93 1.19 20.64 16.09
C GLU A 93 0.54 19.39 15.50
N ALA A 94 1.22 18.24 15.57
CA ALA A 94 0.70 16.97 15.06
C ALA A 94 -0.58 16.53 15.78
N TYR A 95 -0.62 16.60 17.12
CA TYR A 95 -1.84 16.37 17.90
C TYR A 95 -2.94 17.35 17.52
N GLY A 96 -2.63 18.64 17.40
CA GLY A 96 -3.61 19.66 17.01
C GLY A 96 -4.17 19.45 15.60
N PHE A 97 -3.40 18.93 14.65
CA PHE A 97 -3.91 18.53 13.33
C PHE A 97 -4.78 17.27 13.40
N MET A 98 -4.37 16.29 14.21
CA MET A 98 -5.10 15.05 14.44
C MET A 98 -6.49 15.32 15.06
N GLU A 99 -6.57 16.14 16.11
CA GLU A 99 -7.84 16.52 16.76
C GLU A 99 -8.80 17.26 15.81
N ARG A 100 -8.26 18.05 14.88
CA ARG A 100 -9.03 18.74 13.84
C ARG A 100 -9.41 17.84 12.65
N GLY A 101 -8.96 16.59 12.64
CA GLY A 101 -9.20 15.63 11.56
C GLY A 101 -8.33 15.84 10.31
N ASP A 102 -7.34 16.74 10.34
CA ASP A 102 -6.39 16.95 9.25
C ASP A 102 -5.24 15.94 9.32
N ARG A 103 -5.54 14.74 8.82
CA ARG A 103 -4.64 13.59 8.81
C ARG A 103 -3.33 13.86 8.08
N PHE A 104 -3.39 14.52 6.92
CA PHE A 104 -2.22 14.67 6.08
C PHE A 104 -1.18 15.59 6.72
N SER A 105 -1.65 16.69 7.33
CA SER A 105 -0.80 17.61 8.08
C SER A 105 -0.24 16.95 9.35
N ALA A 106 -1.05 16.17 10.08
CA ALA A 106 -0.59 15.43 11.25
C ALA A 106 0.53 14.42 10.90
N TRP A 107 0.34 13.63 9.83
CA TRP A 107 1.37 12.70 9.32
C TRP A 107 2.62 13.39 8.79
N ARG A 108 2.48 14.60 8.22
CA ARG A 108 3.65 15.40 7.81
C ARG A 108 4.46 15.83 9.02
N LYS A 109 3.80 16.32 10.07
CA LYS A 109 4.45 16.75 11.31
C LYS A 109 5.09 15.60 12.08
N LEU A 110 4.42 14.44 12.13
CA LEU A 110 5.01 13.21 12.65
C LEU A 110 6.29 12.82 11.87
N ARG A 111 6.29 12.91 10.54
CA ARG A 111 7.51 12.65 9.75
C ARG A 111 8.63 13.64 10.06
N GLU A 112 8.33 14.94 10.13
CA GLU A 112 9.31 15.96 10.53
C GLU A 112 9.91 15.66 11.91
N LEU A 113 9.06 15.23 12.85
CA LEU A 113 9.47 14.82 14.20
C LEU A 113 10.36 13.57 14.17
N MET A 114 9.97 12.53 13.44
CA MET A 114 10.80 11.33 13.26
C MET A 114 12.15 11.64 12.60
N PHE A 115 12.18 12.58 11.65
CA PHE A 115 13.44 13.03 11.02
C PHE A 115 14.34 13.79 11.99
N LEU A 116 13.77 14.58 12.90
CA LEU A 116 14.52 15.27 13.95
C LEU A 116 15.21 14.25 14.86
N PHE A 117 14.46 13.25 15.34
CA PHE A 117 14.98 12.15 16.16
C PHE A 117 16.01 11.27 15.42
N ARG A 118 15.82 11.06 14.12
CA ARG A 118 16.78 10.31 13.29
C ARG A 118 18.11 11.05 13.10
N LYS A 119 18.09 12.39 13.04
CA LYS A 119 19.32 13.20 12.94
C LYS A 119 20.11 13.24 14.24
N SER A 120 19.41 13.07 15.36
CA SER A 120 19.96 13.16 16.71
C SER A 120 20.31 11.82 17.33
N MET A 121 19.72 10.71 16.86
CA MET A 121 20.26 9.38 17.17
C MET A 121 21.70 9.36 16.67
N PRO A 122 22.71 9.18 17.54
CA PRO A 122 24.01 8.78 17.05
C PRO A 122 23.77 7.53 16.20
N PRO A 123 24.39 7.40 15.02
CA PRO A 123 24.37 6.14 14.31
C PRO A 123 24.73 5.04 15.32
N PRO A 124 24.10 3.86 15.26
CA PRO A 124 24.37 2.76 16.20
C PRO A 124 25.89 2.63 16.40
N PRO A 125 26.35 2.36 17.64
CA PRO A 125 27.74 2.54 18.05
C PRO A 125 28.69 2.01 16.98
N LEU A 126 29.56 2.91 16.48
CA LEU A 126 30.52 2.71 15.40
C LEU A 126 31.54 1.63 15.80
N GLY A 127 31.14 0.38 15.72
CA GLY A 127 32.03 -0.75 15.51
C GLY A 127 32.55 -0.73 14.07
N GLY A 128 33.39 0.27 13.75
CA GLY A 128 34.45 0.18 12.75
C GLY A 128 34.18 -0.31 11.32
N ASN A 129 33.04 -0.03 10.67
CA ASN A 129 32.93 -0.20 9.22
C ASN A 129 31.81 0.67 8.61
N GLU A 130 32.13 1.86 8.10
CA GLU A 130 31.21 2.68 7.28
C GLU A 130 30.58 1.86 6.13
N THR A 131 31.36 0.92 5.58
CA THR A 131 30.94 -0.07 4.58
C THR A 131 29.75 -0.91 5.03
N TYR A 132 29.70 -1.33 6.30
CA TYR A 132 28.60 -2.16 6.83
C TYR A 132 27.27 -1.39 6.89
N HIS A 133 27.31 -0.09 7.19
CA HIS A 133 26.10 0.74 7.22
C HIS A 133 25.58 1.05 5.82
N GLU A 134 26.47 1.31 4.87
CA GLU A 134 26.10 1.45 3.46
C GLU A 134 25.51 0.15 2.91
N GLU A 135 26.12 -0.99 3.21
CA GLU A 135 25.62 -2.32 2.83
C GLU A 135 24.25 -2.61 3.44
N LEU A 136 24.02 -2.31 4.72
CA LEU A 136 22.72 -2.49 5.36
C LEU A 136 21.64 -1.58 4.76
N MET A 137 21.98 -0.33 4.46
CA MET A 137 21.06 0.61 3.81
C MET A 137 20.71 0.15 2.39
N LEU A 138 21.71 -0.27 1.62
CA LEU A 138 21.54 -0.82 0.27
C LEU A 138 20.68 -2.07 0.32
N ARG A 139 20.97 -3.01 1.23
CA ARG A 139 20.18 -4.22 1.46
C ARG A 139 18.71 -3.89 1.73
N ASN A 140 18.43 -2.98 2.68
CA ASN A 140 17.06 -2.60 3.02
C ASN A 140 16.33 -1.92 1.85
N MET A 141 17.01 -1.06 1.09
CA MET A 141 16.44 -0.43 -0.11
C MET A 141 16.12 -1.47 -1.19
N LEU A 142 17.01 -2.45 -1.39
CA LEU A 142 16.85 -3.52 -2.36
C LEU A 142 15.72 -4.48 -1.95
N LEU A 143 15.61 -4.83 -0.67
CA LEU A 143 14.48 -5.60 -0.14
C LEU A 143 13.14 -4.87 -0.37
N GLY A 144 13.10 -3.55 -0.13
CA GLY A 144 11.91 -2.75 -0.44
C GLY A 144 11.55 -2.72 -1.92
N LYS A 145 12.55 -2.71 -2.82
CA LYS A 145 12.34 -2.85 -4.28
C LYS A 145 11.87 -4.25 -4.67
N LEU A 146 12.45 -5.29 -4.05
CA LEU A 146 12.11 -6.70 -4.27
C LEU A 146 10.65 -6.98 -3.91
N GLU A 147 10.18 -6.49 -2.75
CA GLU A 147 8.79 -6.66 -2.33
C GLU A 147 7.80 -5.98 -3.28
N ARG A 148 8.14 -4.78 -3.79
CA ARG A 148 7.33 -4.13 -4.83
C ARG A 148 7.30 -4.93 -6.14
N ALA A 149 8.41 -5.52 -6.55
CA ALA A 149 8.47 -6.37 -7.75
C ALA A 149 7.62 -7.65 -7.57
N LYS A 150 7.69 -8.30 -6.40
CA LYS A 150 6.84 -9.45 -6.05
C LYS A 150 5.35 -9.10 -6.09
N HIS A 151 4.99 -7.92 -5.59
CA HIS A 151 3.62 -7.44 -5.66
C HIS A 151 3.12 -7.31 -7.11
N TRP A 152 3.94 -6.75 -8.00
CA TRP A 152 3.62 -6.67 -9.43
C TRP A 152 3.54 -8.04 -10.11
N LEU A 153 4.45 -8.96 -9.77
CA LEU A 153 4.38 -10.35 -10.25
C LEU A 153 3.03 -10.97 -9.88
N ASN A 154 2.59 -10.81 -8.63
CA ASN A 154 1.29 -11.31 -8.19
C ASN A 154 0.13 -10.66 -8.96
N ILE A 155 0.17 -9.35 -9.21
CA ILE A 155 -0.84 -8.68 -10.05
C ILE A 155 -0.89 -9.30 -11.46
N PHE A 156 0.27 -9.47 -12.11
CA PHE A 156 0.32 -10.04 -13.46
C PHE A 156 -0.15 -11.50 -13.49
N THR A 157 0.18 -12.32 -12.50
CA THR A 157 -0.33 -13.69 -12.37
C THR A 157 -1.86 -13.70 -12.21
N ASN A 158 -2.41 -12.85 -11.34
CA ASN A 158 -3.86 -12.75 -11.17
C ASN A 158 -4.58 -12.28 -12.44
N LEU A 159 -3.98 -11.37 -13.22
CA LEU A 159 -4.54 -10.93 -14.50
C LEU A 159 -4.47 -12.03 -15.55
N TYR A 160 -3.36 -12.76 -15.59
CA TYR A 160 -3.17 -13.91 -16.48
C TYR A 160 -4.24 -14.99 -16.26
N GLU A 161 -4.54 -15.31 -15.00
CA GLU A 161 -5.57 -16.31 -14.65
C GLU A 161 -7.00 -15.88 -15.00
N LYS A 162 -7.26 -14.57 -15.05
CA LYS A 162 -8.61 -14.00 -15.25
C LYS A 162 -8.89 -13.57 -16.69
N THR A 163 -7.87 -13.43 -17.53
CA THR A 163 -8.04 -12.92 -18.89
C THR A 163 -8.38 -14.03 -19.88
N SER A 164 -9.43 -13.80 -20.68
CA SER A 164 -9.82 -14.69 -21.78
C SER A 164 -9.11 -14.37 -23.10
N ASP A 165 -8.42 -13.23 -23.19
CA ASP A 165 -7.70 -12.76 -24.37
C ASP A 165 -6.33 -13.46 -24.49
N GLU A 166 -6.10 -14.16 -25.60
CA GLU A 166 -4.87 -14.93 -25.86
C GLU A 166 -3.62 -14.07 -26.04
N GLU A 167 -3.73 -12.89 -26.66
CA GLU A 167 -2.58 -12.01 -26.88
C GLU A 167 -2.12 -11.40 -25.55
N VAL A 168 -3.09 -10.95 -24.75
CA VAL A 168 -2.86 -10.48 -23.38
C VAL A 168 -2.30 -11.61 -22.51
N ARG A 169 -2.83 -12.83 -22.65
CA ARG A 169 -2.35 -14.00 -21.90
C ARG A 169 -0.92 -14.37 -22.27
N GLY A 170 -0.56 -14.33 -23.55
CA GLY A 170 0.80 -14.58 -24.03
C GLY A 170 1.80 -13.55 -23.50
N LEU A 171 1.43 -12.26 -23.57
CA LEU A 171 2.25 -11.16 -23.03
C LEU A 171 2.47 -11.32 -21.51
N LEU A 172 1.40 -11.60 -20.76
CA LEU A 172 1.48 -11.77 -19.31
C LEU A 172 2.26 -13.03 -18.92
N SER A 173 2.14 -14.14 -19.66
CA SER A 173 2.89 -15.38 -19.42
C SER A 173 4.41 -15.16 -19.55
N ASN A 174 4.83 -14.50 -20.63
CA ASN A 174 6.25 -14.19 -20.85
C ASN A 174 6.77 -13.22 -19.77
N SER A 175 5.99 -12.18 -19.49
CA SER A 175 6.35 -11.16 -18.48
C SER A 175 6.43 -11.75 -17.08
N THR A 176 5.49 -12.60 -16.68
CA THR A 176 5.49 -13.25 -15.35
C THR A 176 6.65 -14.23 -15.19
N THR A 177 6.95 -15.03 -16.22
CA THR A 177 8.11 -15.94 -16.21
C THR A 177 9.41 -15.16 -16.04
N LYS A 178 9.62 -14.14 -16.86
CA LYS A 178 10.82 -13.30 -16.80
C LYS A 178 10.94 -12.54 -15.47
N LEU A 179 9.82 -12.02 -14.94
CA LEU A 179 9.81 -11.33 -13.65
C LEU A 179 10.12 -12.27 -12.50
N ARG A 180 9.57 -13.49 -12.50
CA ARG A 180 9.86 -14.49 -11.47
C ARG A 180 11.35 -14.79 -11.42
N GLN A 181 11.96 -15.08 -12.58
CA GLN A 181 13.40 -15.31 -12.68
C GLN A 181 14.21 -14.12 -12.14
N LEU A 182 13.92 -12.90 -12.57
CA LEU A 182 14.67 -11.71 -12.12
C LEU A 182 14.50 -11.42 -10.62
N ILE A 183 13.33 -11.73 -10.04
CA ILE A 183 13.05 -11.58 -8.61
C ILE A 183 13.81 -12.63 -7.81
N ASP A 184 13.83 -13.89 -8.28
CA ASP A 184 14.53 -14.97 -7.61
C ASP A 184 16.05 -14.75 -7.65
N GLU A 185 16.61 -14.40 -8.82
CA GLU A 185 18.03 -14.02 -8.98
C GLU A 185 18.38 -12.81 -8.10
N ALA A 186 17.53 -11.78 -8.06
CA ALA A 186 17.78 -10.62 -7.21
C ALA A 186 17.76 -10.96 -5.72
N ARG A 187 16.92 -11.92 -5.30
CA ARG A 187 16.84 -12.37 -3.91
C ARG A 187 18.12 -13.11 -3.51
N GLU A 188 18.56 -14.06 -4.32
CA GLU A 188 19.81 -14.81 -4.10
C GLU A 188 20.99 -13.84 -4.00
N LEU A 189 21.09 -12.88 -4.93
CA LEU A 189 22.16 -11.87 -4.91
C LEU A 189 22.12 -10.96 -3.66
N ILE A 190 20.94 -10.66 -3.12
CA ILE A 190 20.82 -9.91 -1.86
C ILE A 190 21.30 -10.75 -0.67
N ASP A 191 20.97 -12.03 -0.65
CA ASP A 191 21.38 -12.97 0.40
C ASP A 191 22.90 -13.22 0.36
N GLU A 192 23.52 -13.18 -0.84
CA GLU A 192 24.97 -13.24 -1.07
C GLU A 192 25.70 -11.88 -0.87
N SER A 193 24.98 -10.82 -0.47
CA SER A 193 25.53 -9.46 -0.33
C SER A 193 26.06 -8.81 -1.63
N SER A 194 25.65 -9.33 -2.79
CA SER A 194 25.96 -8.78 -4.13
C SER A 194 24.97 -7.66 -4.53
N TYR A 195 25.00 -6.56 -3.76
CA TYR A 195 23.97 -5.51 -3.83
C TYR A 195 23.89 -4.76 -5.16
N ILE A 196 25.02 -4.52 -5.82
CA ILE A 196 25.05 -3.80 -7.10
C ILE A 196 24.36 -4.62 -8.19
N GLU A 197 24.65 -5.92 -8.26
CA GLU A 197 24.07 -6.81 -9.26
C GLU A 197 22.60 -7.09 -8.96
N ALA A 198 22.23 -7.29 -7.69
CA ALA A 198 20.84 -7.34 -7.27
C ALA A 198 20.06 -6.07 -7.70
N GLY A 199 20.68 -4.90 -7.56
CA GLY A 199 20.12 -3.63 -8.02
C GLY A 199 19.87 -3.59 -9.53
N ARG A 200 20.78 -4.15 -10.34
CA ARG A 200 20.61 -4.26 -11.80
C ARG A 200 19.46 -5.19 -12.16
N LYS A 201 19.38 -6.36 -11.53
CA LYS A 201 18.28 -7.33 -11.74
C LYS A 201 16.92 -6.74 -11.39
N LEU A 202 16.82 -6.03 -10.26
CA LEU A 202 15.58 -5.35 -9.86
C LEU A 202 15.22 -4.20 -10.81
N ASN A 203 16.19 -3.42 -11.28
CA ASN A 203 15.92 -2.37 -12.28
C ASN A 203 15.44 -2.97 -13.60
N GLU A 204 15.99 -4.11 -14.03
CA GLU A 204 15.50 -4.85 -15.19
C GLU A 204 14.08 -5.37 -14.98
N ALA A 205 13.77 -5.90 -13.79
CA ALA A 205 12.41 -6.32 -13.44
C ALA A 205 11.41 -5.16 -13.56
N PHE A 206 11.75 -3.97 -13.04
CA PHE A 206 10.89 -2.78 -13.21
C PHE A 206 10.78 -2.32 -14.66
N ARG A 207 11.81 -2.52 -15.49
CA ARG A 207 11.72 -2.27 -16.93
C ARG A 207 10.69 -3.20 -17.58
N VAL A 208 10.75 -4.50 -17.29
CA VAL A 208 9.78 -5.49 -17.79
C VAL A 208 8.37 -5.10 -17.35
N ILE A 209 8.14 -4.77 -16.08
CA ILE A 209 6.84 -4.30 -15.57
C ILE A 209 6.31 -3.12 -16.40
N ASN A 210 7.15 -2.09 -16.62
CA ASN A 210 6.74 -0.90 -17.35
C ASN A 210 6.45 -1.18 -18.84
N GLU A 211 7.24 -2.04 -19.47
CA GLU A 211 7.02 -2.46 -20.87
C GLU A 211 5.72 -3.27 -20.98
N THR A 212 5.47 -4.23 -20.09
CA THR A 212 4.24 -5.01 -20.05
C THR A 212 3.03 -4.10 -19.86
N LEU A 213 3.07 -3.16 -18.90
CA LEU A 213 1.98 -2.20 -18.67
C LEU A 213 1.72 -1.31 -19.89
N ARG A 214 2.78 -0.88 -20.59
CA ARG A 214 2.65 -0.10 -21.82
C ARG A 214 1.96 -0.90 -22.93
N SER A 215 2.39 -2.15 -23.13
CA SER A 215 1.81 -3.05 -24.14
C SER A 215 0.35 -3.40 -23.84
N LEU A 216 0.01 -3.66 -22.57
CA LEU A 216 -1.38 -3.86 -22.14
C LEU A 216 -2.24 -2.62 -22.43
N LYS A 217 -1.70 -1.43 -22.16
CA LYS A 217 -2.42 -0.17 -22.45
C LYS A 217 -2.69 0.00 -23.94
N THR A 218 -1.73 -0.31 -24.81
CA THR A 218 -1.91 -0.23 -26.26
C THR A 218 -2.92 -1.26 -26.78
N MET A 219 -2.93 -2.48 -26.23
CA MET A 219 -3.90 -3.53 -26.58
C MET A 219 -5.32 -3.17 -26.13
N SER A 220 -5.46 -2.46 -24.99
CA SER A 220 -6.75 -1.98 -24.49
C SER A 220 -7.29 -0.72 -25.19
N SER A 221 -6.52 -0.10 -26.10
CA SER A 221 -6.89 1.15 -26.76
C SER A 221 -7.69 0.86 -28.05
N PRO A 222 -8.93 1.37 -28.21
CA PRO A 222 -9.76 1.09 -29.37
C PRO A 222 -9.31 1.93 -30.57
N GLU A 223 -8.33 1.46 -31.33
CA GLU A 223 -8.01 1.98 -32.66
C GLU A 223 -7.86 0.84 -33.67
N THR A 224 -8.97 0.25 -34.09
CA THR A 224 -9.16 -0.34 -35.43
C THR A 224 -10.64 -0.65 -35.70
N CYS A 225 -11.51 0.36 -35.59
CA CYS A 225 -12.72 0.39 -36.42
C CYS A 225 -12.35 1.07 -37.75
N LYS A 226 -11.50 0.42 -38.56
CA LYS A 226 -11.38 0.78 -39.97
C LYS A 226 -12.59 0.18 -40.66
N ILE A 227 -13.61 1.00 -40.84
CA ILE A 227 -14.73 0.70 -41.73
C ILE A 227 -14.14 0.66 -43.15
N PRO A 228 -14.23 -0.46 -43.89
CA PRO A 228 -13.90 -0.44 -45.30
C PRO A 228 -14.99 0.36 -46.05
N ALA A 229 -14.54 1.27 -46.90
CA ALA A 229 -15.36 1.94 -47.90
C ALA A 229 -15.81 0.97 -49.00
#